data_AF-A0A928ID44-F1
#
_entry.id   AF-A0A928ID44-F1
#
_cell.length_a   1.000
_cell.length_b   1.000
_cell.length_c   1.000
_cell.angle_alpha   90.00
_cell.angle_beta   90.00
_cell.angle_gamma   90.00
#
_symmetry.space_group_name_H-M   'P 1'
#
loop_
_entity.id
_entity.type
_entity.pdbx_description
1 polymer ?
#
loop_
_entity_poly.entity_id
_entity_poly.type
_entity_poly.pdbx_seq_one_letter_code
_entity_poly.pdbx_strand_id
1 'polypeptide(L)' 'MPNYVERSNSVIMNRKLLPNEVKIDVAGKTRSAVLQTAISVIDSFVAQTNYDYDPDKEQDYLSWVQSRQLY' A
#
# COMPACT_ATOMS: atom_id res chain seq x y z
N MET A 1 4.74 2.77 -24.44
CA MET A 1 4.86 1.83 -23.30
C MET A 1 3.67 2.08 -22.39
N PRO A 2 2.97 1.07 -21.86
CA PRO A 2 1.98 1.33 -20.83
C PRO A 2 2.65 2.11 -19.70
N ASN A 3 1.99 3.18 -19.27
CA ASN A 3 2.50 4.12 -18.27
C ASN A 3 2.96 3.32 -17.04
N TYR A 4 4.24 3.39 -16.67
CA TYR A 4 4.80 2.62 -15.55
C TYR A 4 4.00 2.82 -14.27
N VAL A 5 3.46 4.03 -14.08
CA VAL A 5 2.58 4.38 -12.97
C VAL A 5 1.27 3.59 -13.00
N GLU A 6 0.64 3.42 -14.17
CA GLU A 6 -0.58 2.62 -14.30
C GLU A 6 -0.32 1.15 -14.00
N ARG A 7 0.82 0.60 -14.47
CA ARG A 7 1.23 -0.77 -14.14
C ARG A 7 1.48 -0.93 -12.64
N SER A 8 2.23 0.00 -12.04
CA SER A 8 2.54 0.01 -10.61
C SER A 8 1.27 0.09 -9.77
N ASN A 9 0.37 1.03 -10.10
CA ASN A 9 -0.94 1.16 -9.45
C ASN A 9 -1.77 -0.11 -9.59
N SER A 10 -1.83 -0.72 -10.77
CA SER A 10 -2.58 -1.96 -10.98
C SER A 10 -2.05 -3.10 -10.10
N VAL A 11 -0.73 -3.29 -10.01
CA VAL A 11 -0.13 -4.33 -9.16
C VAL A 11 -0.41 -4.07 -7.68
N ILE A 12 -0.11 -2.86 -7.19
CA ILE A 12 -0.28 -2.49 -5.79
C ILE A 12 -1.76 -2.57 -5.36
N MET A 13 -2.68 -2.21 -6.24
CA MET A 13 -4.12 -2.21 -5.92
C MET A 13 -4.71 -3.63 -5.84
N ASN A 14 -4.10 -4.59 -6.53
CA ASN A 14 -4.62 -5.97 -6.66
C ASN A 14 -3.84 -7.01 -5.83
N ARG A 15 -2.66 -6.68 -5.30
CA ARG A 15 -1.93 -7.59 -4.42
C ARG A 15 -2.65 -7.78 -3.08
N LYS A 16 -2.36 -8.89 -2.43
CA LYS A 16 -2.76 -9.13 -1.05
C LYS A 16 -2.02 -8.15 -0.13
N LEU A 17 -2.71 -7.65 0.90
CA LEU A 17 -2.08 -6.87 1.95
C LEU A 17 -1.20 -7.78 2.82
N LEU A 18 -0.05 -7.25 3.22
CA LEU A 18 0.82 -7.90 4.18
C LEU A 18 0.18 -7.92 5.58
N PRO A 19 0.64 -8.81 6.48
CA PRO A 19 0.27 -8.72 7.89
C PRO A 19 0.50 -7.31 8.43
N ASN A 20 -0.51 -6.78 9.13
CA ASN A 20 -0.52 -5.43 9.68
C ASN A 20 -0.46 -4.28 8.65
N GLU A 21 -0.62 -4.58 7.36
CA GLU A 21 -0.76 -3.56 6.33
C GLU A 21 -2.24 -3.17 6.12
N VAL A 22 -2.49 -1.88 5.97
CA VAL A 22 -3.83 -1.31 5.79
C VAL A 22 -3.87 -0.39 4.57
N LYS A 23 -4.99 -0.43 3.85
CA LYS A 23 -5.24 0.43 2.69
C LYS A 23 -6.19 1.55 3.08
N ILE A 24 -5.75 2.79 2.92
CA ILE A 24 -6.57 3.98 3.18
C ILE A 24 -6.93 4.61 1.84
N ASP A 25 -8.23 4.69 1.54
CA ASP A 25 -8.71 5.48 0.41
C ASP A 25 -8.65 6.98 0.72
N VAL A 26 -7.95 7.73 -0.13
CA VAL A 26 -7.72 9.17 0.00
C VAL A 26 -8.44 9.98 -1.09
N ALA A 27 -9.04 9.32 -2.09
CA ALA A 27 -9.63 10.00 -3.24
C ALA A 27 -10.79 10.90 -2.82
N GLY A 28 -10.77 12.17 -3.25
CA GLY A 28 -11.80 13.15 -2.93
C GLY A 28 -11.88 13.58 -1.45
N LYS A 29 -10.95 13.13 -0.59
CA LYS A 29 -10.94 13.46 0.84
C LYS A 29 -10.03 14.64 1.14
N THR A 30 -10.38 15.42 2.16
CA THR A 30 -9.50 16.49 2.67
C THR A 30 -8.35 15.89 3.47
N ARG A 31 -7.25 16.64 3.59
CA ARG A 31 -6.09 16.26 4.41
C ARG A 31 -6.48 15.87 5.84
N SER A 32 -7.35 16.68 6.47
CA SER A 32 -7.83 16.41 7.83
C SER A 32 -8.66 15.13 7.91
N ALA A 33 -9.52 14.85 6.92
CA ALA A 33 -10.31 13.63 6.89
C ALA A 33 -9.44 12.37 6.71
N VAL A 34 -8.41 12.44 5.86
CA VAL A 34 -7.43 11.36 5.69
C VAL A 34 -6.68 11.09 7.00
N LEU A 35 -6.21 12.14 7.67
CA LEU A 35 -5.53 12.02 8.95
C LEU A 35 -6.41 11.36 10.02
N GLN A 36 -7.66 11.81 10.15
CA GLN A 36 -8.59 11.22 11.12
C GLN A 36 -8.90 9.74 10.82
N THR A 37 -8.98 9.39 9.53
CA THR A 37 -9.13 7.99 9.10
C THR A 37 -7.93 7.16 9.55
N ALA A 38 -6.71 7.65 9.34
CA ALA A 38 -5.50 6.95 9.74
C ALA A 38 -5.43 6.75 11.26
N ILE A 39 -5.73 7.78 12.04
CA ILE A 39 -5.78 7.70 13.52
C ILE A 39 -6.79 6.63 13.95
N SER A 40 -8.02 6.69 13.42
CA SER A 40 -9.08 5.74 13.78
C SER A 40 -8.70 4.30 13.44
N VAL A 41 -8.03 4.08 12.30
CA VAL A 41 -7.53 2.76 11.94
C VAL A 41 -6.51 2.30 12.97
N ILE A 42 -5.50 3.10 13.28
CA ILE A 42 -4.45 2.75 14.25
C ILE A 42 -5.04 2.41 15.62
N ASP A 43 -5.92 3.26 16.15
CA ASP A 43 -6.50 3.10 17.49
C ASP A 43 -7.37 1.84 17.63
N SER A 44 -7.99 1.40 16.53
CA SER A 44 -8.84 0.20 16.51
C SER A 44 -8.12 -1.05 15.99
N PHE A 45 -6.90 -0.92 15.48
CA PHE A 45 -6.19 -2.01 14.83
C PHE A 45 -5.66 -3.01 15.87
N VAL A 46 -6.09 -4.26 15.75
CA VAL A 46 -5.49 -5.36 16.53
C VAL A 46 -4.35 -5.94 15.70
N ALA A 47 -3.11 -5.69 16.12
CA ALA A 47 -1.93 -6.19 15.43
C ALA A 47 -1.89 -7.72 15.44
N GLN A 48 -1.72 -8.31 14.27
CA GLN A 48 -1.42 -9.73 14.12
C GLN A 48 0.05 -9.96 14.45
N THR A 49 0.31 -10.41 15.68
CA THR A 49 1.66 -10.73 16.19
C THR A 49 2.05 -12.18 15.94
N ASN A 50 1.07 -13.05 15.68
CA ASN A 50 1.29 -14.45 15.36
C ASN A 50 0.91 -14.71 13.91
N TYR A 51 1.90 -14.67 13.03
CA TYR A 51 1.77 -15.01 11.62
C TYR A 51 3.00 -15.78 11.18
N ASP A 52 2.80 -16.75 10.30
CA ASP A 52 3.89 -17.41 9.61
C ASP A 52 4.39 -16.48 8.51
N TYR A 53 5.69 -16.20 8.49
CA TYR A 53 6.30 -15.41 7.43
C TYR A 53 6.44 -16.27 6.17
N ASP A 54 5.61 -15.95 5.16
CA ASP A 54 5.73 -16.49 3.82
C ASP A 54 6.17 -15.35 2.87
N PRO A 55 7.36 -15.43 2.27
CA PRO A 55 7.83 -14.39 1.36
C PRO A 55 6.97 -14.34 0.10
N ASP A 56 6.35 -13.19 -0.13
CA ASP A 56 5.61 -12.94 -1.36
C ASP A 56 6.53 -12.81 -2.59
N LYS A 57 5.93 -12.79 -3.79
CA LYS A 57 6.68 -12.65 -5.04
C LYS A 57 7.10 -11.19 -5.24
N GLU A 58 8.37 -10.97 -5.59
CA GLU A 58 8.93 -9.63 -5.84
C GLU A 58 8.09 -8.79 -6.82
N GLN A 59 7.53 -9.44 -7.84
CA GLN A 59 6.67 -8.83 -8.85
C GLN A 59 5.39 -8.18 -8.31
N ASP A 60 4.98 -8.50 -7.09
CA ASP A 60 3.82 -7.92 -6.44
C ASP A 60 4.16 -6.55 -5.81
N TYR A 61 5.44 -6.18 -5.71
CA TYR A 61 5.91 -4.96 -5.06
C TYR A 61 6.60 -4.03 -6.05
N LEU A 62 5.80 -3.31 -6.84
CA LEU A 62 6.30 -2.25 -7.70
C LEU A 62 6.37 -0.94 -6.92
N SER A 63 7.45 -0.18 -7.09
CA SER A 63 7.54 1.18 -6.55
C SER A 63 6.82 2.16 -7.48
N TRP A 64 6.08 3.11 -6.91
CA TRP A 64 5.52 4.26 -7.63
C TRP A 64 6.57 5.35 -7.84
N VAL A 65 7.57 5.40 -6.96
CA VAL A 65 8.77 6.22 -7.14
C VAL A 65 9.69 5.42 -8.06
N GLN A 66 9.89 5.87 -9.31
CA GLN A 66 11.10 5.50 -10.04
C GLN A 66 12.27 6.01 -9.19
N SER A 67 12.83 5.16 -8.33
CA SER A 67 13.81 5.60 -7.34
C SER A 67 15.02 6.21 -8.01
N ARG A 68 15.31 5.87 -9.28
CA ARG A 68 16.17 6.64 -10.18
C ARG A 68 15.83 6.33 -11.64
N GLN A 69 15.86 7.33 -12.51
CA GLN A 69 16.35 7.12 -13.88
C GLN A 69 17.84 6.71 -13.79
N LEU A 70 18.13 5.52 -13.28
CA LEU A 70 19.45 4.90 -13.42
C LEU A 70 19.51 4.24 -14.81
N TYR A 71 19.49 5.07 -15.84
CA TYR A 71 20.19 4.91 -17.12
C TYR A 71 20.33 6.30 -17.74
#